data_AF-A0A972AU07-F1
#
_entry.id   AF-A0A972AU07-F1
#
_cell.length_a   1.000
_cell.length_b   1.000
_cell.length_c   1.000
_cell.angle_alpha   90.00
_cell.angle_beta   90.00
_cell.angle_gamma   90.00
#
_symmetry.space_group_name_H-M   'P 1'
#
loop_
_entity.id
_entity.type
_entity.pdbx_description
1 polymer ?
#
loop_
_entity_poly.entity_id
_entity_poly.type
_entity_poly.pdbx_seq_one_letter_code
_entity_poly.pdbx_strand_id
1 'polypeptide(L)'
;STIPKPSFWTISNEIIGSTLYHLKERKPEVRGFIHLVSFECGPDSLVGELIERLLKREKESLPYLRLEIDEHTGEAGLVTRLEAFVDMMEWRYKSLESYVSPFASS
;
A
#
# COMPACT_ATOMS: atom_id res chain seq x y z
N SER A 1 -4.71 8.13 -15.17
CA SER A 1 -4.82 6.73 -15.62
C SER A 1 -6.26 6.32 -15.39
N THR A 2 -6.98 5.91 -16.43
CA THR A 2 -8.42 5.59 -16.31
C THR A 2 -8.58 4.09 -16.06
N ILE A 3 -9.42 3.72 -15.08
CA ILE A 3 -9.71 2.32 -14.77
C ILE A 3 -10.43 1.70 -15.99
N PRO A 4 -9.92 0.60 -16.59
CA PRO A 4 -10.47 0.04 -17.84
C PRO A 4 -11.93 -0.42 -17.75
N LYS A 5 -12.37 -0.80 -16.53
CA LYS A 5 -13.75 -1.13 -16.22
C LYS A 5 -14.02 -0.74 -14.77
N PRO A 6 -14.89 0.26 -14.50
CA PRO A 6 -15.22 0.59 -13.13
C PRO A 6 -15.87 -0.63 -12.48
N SER A 7 -15.44 -0.92 -11.26
CA SER A 7 -16.13 -1.86 -10.37
C SER A 7 -17.55 -1.35 -10.09
N PHE A 8 -18.45 -2.27 -9.75
CA PHE A 8 -19.82 -1.95 -9.42
C PHE A 8 -19.93 -1.08 -8.15
N TRP A 9 -18.95 -1.20 -7.25
CA TRP A 9 -18.92 -0.48 -5.98
C TRP A 9 -18.12 0.81 -6.10
N THR A 10 -18.74 1.95 -5.78
CA THR A 10 -18.10 3.28 -5.86
C THR A 10 -16.83 3.35 -5.04
N ILE A 11 -16.84 2.80 -3.83
CA ILE A 11 -15.70 2.78 -2.91
C ILE A 11 -14.47 2.08 -3.52
N SER A 12 -14.69 0.97 -4.21
CA SER A 12 -13.63 0.22 -4.90
C SER A 12 -13.01 1.03 -6.03
N ASN A 13 -13.81 1.82 -6.77
CA ASN A 13 -13.29 2.73 -7.80
C ASN A 13 -12.48 3.88 -7.19
N GLU A 14 -12.91 4.42 -6.04
CA GLU A 14 -12.19 5.48 -5.34
C GLU A 14 -10.85 5.00 -4.80
N ILE A 15 -10.79 3.82 -4.18
CA ILE A 15 -9.54 3.24 -3.65
C ILE A 15 -8.54 3.00 -4.79
N ILE A 16 -8.99 2.36 -5.89
CA ILE A 16 -8.11 2.11 -7.05
C ILE A 16 -7.70 3.44 -7.69
N GLY A 17 -8.63 4.39 -7.86
CA GLY A 17 -8.37 5.70 -8.44
C GLY A 17 -7.33 6.49 -7.64
N SER A 18 -7.48 6.52 -6.31
CA SER A 18 -6.52 7.15 -5.39
C SER A 18 -5.14 6.50 -5.47
N THR A 19 -5.08 5.17 -5.50
CA THR A 19 -3.82 4.44 -5.67
C THR A 19 -3.14 4.83 -6.98
N LEU A 20 -3.86 4.76 -8.11
CA LEU A 20 -3.33 5.12 -9.42
C LEU A 20 -2.91 6.58 -9.54
N TYR A 21 -3.63 7.49 -8.88
CA TYR A 21 -3.27 8.91 -8.82
C TYR A 21 -1.90 9.09 -8.15
N HIS A 22 -1.70 8.51 -6.96
CA HIS A 22 -0.42 8.61 -6.26
C HIS A 22 0.73 7.94 -7.02
N LEU A 23 0.48 6.81 -7.68
CA LEU A 23 1.47 6.16 -8.54
C LEU A 23 1.86 7.03 -9.74
N LYS A 24 0.89 7.68 -10.39
CA LYS A 24 1.13 8.52 -11.57
C LYS A 24 1.88 9.81 -11.22
N GLU A 25 1.48 10.47 -10.13
CA GLU A 25 2.10 11.72 -9.69
C GLU A 25 3.48 11.50 -9.05
N ARG A 26 3.85 10.23 -8.77
CA ARG A 26 5.15 9.83 -8.20
C ARG A 26 5.56 10.68 -7.01
N LYS A 27 4.59 10.94 -6.13
CA LYS A 27 4.84 11.79 -4.97
C LYS A 27 5.86 11.11 -4.04
N PRO A 28 7.06 11.68 -3.84
CA PRO A 28 8.12 11.04 -3.07
C PRO A 28 7.77 10.89 -1.58
N GLU A 29 6.76 11.59 -1.10
CA GLU A 29 6.23 11.51 0.27
C GLU A 29 5.41 10.24 0.54
N VAL A 30 4.91 9.54 -0.49
CA VAL A 30 4.15 8.30 -0.32
C VAL A 30 5.09 7.10 -0.33
N ARG A 31 5.34 6.55 0.86
CA ARG A 31 6.30 5.46 1.07
C ARG A 31 5.67 4.06 1.13
N GLY A 32 4.34 3.98 1.16
CA GLY A 32 3.61 2.71 1.25
C GLY A 32 2.10 2.94 1.31
N PHE A 33 1.34 1.85 1.24
CA PHE A 33 -0.11 1.86 1.23
C PHE A 33 -0.67 0.93 2.31
N ILE A 34 -1.68 1.40 3.04
CA ILE A 34 -2.45 0.60 4.00
C ILE A 34 -3.89 0.56 3.51
N HIS A 35 -4.43 -0.64 3.31
CA HIS A 35 -5.80 -0.87 2.89
C HIS A 35 -6.59 -1.47 4.04
N LEU A 36 -7.46 -0.66 4.62
CA LEU A 36 -8.39 -1.07 5.67
C LEU A 36 -9.59 -1.75 5.00
N VAL A 37 -9.91 -2.97 5.42
CA VAL A 37 -11.03 -3.75 4.90
C VAL A 37 -11.81 -4.34 6.07
N SER A 38 -13.13 -4.44 5.94
CA SER A 38 -13.93 -5.17 6.91
C SER A 38 -13.84 -6.68 6.64
N PHE A 39 -13.97 -7.49 7.69
CA PHE A 39 -14.06 -8.94 7.58
C PHE A 39 -15.19 -9.36 6.61
N GLU A 40 -14.96 -10.43 5.86
CA GLU A 40 -15.90 -10.96 4.86
C GLU A 40 -16.33 -9.99 3.74
N CYS A 41 -15.60 -8.89 3.52
CA CYS A 41 -15.87 -8.00 2.39
C CYS A 41 -15.37 -8.61 1.06
N GLY A 42 -16.17 -9.49 0.46
CA GLY A 42 -15.91 -10.11 -0.85
C GLY A 42 -15.42 -9.15 -1.95
N PRO A 43 -16.01 -7.95 -2.16
CA PRO A 43 -15.52 -7.03 -3.18
C PRO A 43 -14.13 -6.45 -2.88
N ASP A 44 -13.75 -6.31 -1.60
CA ASP A 44 -12.43 -5.77 -1.21
C ASP A 44 -11.30 -6.78 -1.41
N SER A 45 -11.61 -8.08 -1.43
CA SER A 45 -10.64 -9.13 -1.77
C SER A 45 -10.07 -8.89 -3.16
N LEU A 46 -10.94 -8.70 -4.17
CA LEU A 46 -10.52 -8.41 -5.54
C LEU A 46 -9.77 -7.06 -5.65
N VAL A 47 -10.29 -6.03 -4.98
CA VAL A 47 -9.69 -4.68 -5.03
C VAL A 47 -8.28 -4.69 -4.46
N GLY A 48 -8.06 -5.29 -3.30
CA GLY A 48 -6.72 -5.31 -2.71
C GLY A 48 -5.76 -6.22 -3.49
N GLU A 49 -6.21 -7.31 -4.13
CA GLU A 49 -5.36 -8.08 -5.04
C GLU A 49 -4.92 -7.25 -6.25
N LEU A 50 -5.84 -6.47 -6.83
CA LEU A 50 -5.53 -5.55 -7.93
C LEU A 50 -4.53 -4.47 -7.48
N ILE A 51 -4.74 -3.85 -6.33
CA ILE A 51 -3.84 -2.84 -5.77
C ILE A 51 -2.45 -3.42 -5.54
N GLU A 52 -2.36 -4.58 -4.87
CA GLU A 52 -1.07 -5.22 -4.61
C GLU A 52 -0.31 -5.52 -5.91
N ARG A 53 -1.01 -6.01 -6.94
CA ARG A 53 -0.41 -6.24 -8.27
C ARG A 53 0.04 -4.95 -8.95
N LEU A 54 -0.73 -3.86 -8.82
CA LEU A 54 -0.34 -2.55 -9.37
C LEU A 54 0.93 -2.04 -8.69
N LEU A 55 0.97 -2.05 -7.36
CA LEU A 55 2.12 -1.59 -6.57
C LEU A 55 3.38 -2.41 -6.81
N LYS A 56 3.25 -3.73 -7.03
CA LYS A 56 4.38 -4.62 -7.37
C LYS A 56 4.93 -4.40 -8.79
N ARG A 57 4.15 -3.84 -9.72
CA ARG A 57 4.59 -3.56 -11.11
C ARG A 57 5.39 -2.28 -11.24
N GLU A 58 5.35 -1.41 -10.23
CA GLU A 58 6.14 -0.19 -10.22
C GLU A 58 7.64 -0.50 -10.11
N LYS A 59 8.47 0.35 -10.73
CA LYS A 59 9.94 0.19 -10.71
C LYS A 59 10.48 0.12 -9.29
N GLU A 60 9.88 0.92 -8.40
CA GLU A 60 10.09 0.84 -6.97
C GLU A 60 8.86 0.15 -6.39
N SER A 61 8.99 -1.13 -6.04
CA SER A 61 7.89 -1.83 -5.35
C SER A 61 7.57 -1.09 -4.07
N LEU A 62 6.34 -0.56 -3.98
CA LEU A 62 5.85 0.15 -2.82
C LEU A 62 5.22 -0.86 -1.83
N PRO A 63 5.61 -0.81 -0.54
CA PRO A 63 5.00 -1.60 0.52
C PRO A 63 3.47 -1.49 0.56
N TYR A 64 2.80 -2.61 0.80
CA TYR A 64 1.35 -2.71 0.89
C TYR A 64 0.95 -3.55 2.10
N LEU A 65 0.06 -3.04 2.94
CA LEU A 65 -0.54 -3.75 4.07
C LEU A 65 -2.06 -3.80 3.91
N ARG A 66 -2.63 -5.00 3.84
CA ARG A 66 -4.07 -5.21 4.02
C ARG A 66 -4.37 -5.43 5.51
N LEU A 67 -5.17 -4.56 6.09
CA LEU A 67 -5.59 -4.64 7.49
C LEU A 67 -7.08 -4.98 7.55
N GLU A 68 -7.40 -6.18 7.98
CA GLU A 68 -8.78 -6.66 8.18
C GLU A 68 -9.26 -6.28 9.58
N ILE A 69 -10.45 -5.67 9.66
CA ILE A 69 -11.10 -5.27 10.90
C ILE A 69 -12.36 -6.13 11.09
N ASP A 70 -12.42 -6.80 12.24
CA ASP A 70 -13.56 -7.58 12.75
C ASP A 70 -13.85 -7.17 14.21
N GLU A 71 -15.10 -7.35 14.66
CA GLU A 71 -15.52 -7.09 16.05
C GLU A 71 -14.74 -7.93 17.07
N HIS A 72 -14.26 -9.12 16.67
CA HIS A 72 -13.41 -9.98 17.49
C HIS A 72 -11.91 -9.76 17.26
N THR A 73 -11.52 -8.78 16.46
CA THR A 73 -10.09 -8.52 16.22
C THR A 73 -9.45 -7.98 17.48
N GLY A 74 -8.53 -8.75 18.06
CA GLY A 74 -7.72 -8.27 19.18
C GLY A 74 -6.91 -7.05 18.76
N GLU A 75 -7.17 -5.91 19.40
CA GLU A 75 -6.49 -4.62 19.17
C GLU A 75 -4.96 -4.78 19.10
N ALA A 76 -4.39 -5.60 19.99
CA ALA A 76 -2.97 -5.90 20.04
C ALA A 76 -2.41 -6.49 18.72
N GLY A 77 -3.18 -7.33 18.03
CA GLY A 77 -2.77 -7.93 16.76
C GLY A 77 -2.72 -6.91 15.63
N LEU A 78 -3.63 -5.94 15.61
CA LEU A 78 -3.63 -4.83 14.64
C LEU A 78 -2.43 -3.91 14.87
N VAL A 79 -2.21 -3.51 16.13
CA VAL A 79 -1.09 -2.66 16.52
C VAL A 79 0.24 -3.29 16.13
N THR A 80 0.45 -4.57 16.46
CA THR A 80 1.69 -5.28 16.12
C THR A 80 1.94 -5.33 14.61
N ARG A 81 0.89 -5.52 13.79
CA ARG A 81 1.03 -5.53 12.33
C ARG A 81 1.35 -4.16 11.75
N LEU A 82 0.76 -3.10 12.33
CA LEU A 82 1.06 -1.72 11.96
C LEU A 82 2.51 -1.35 12.32
N GLU A 83 2.94 -1.67 13.55
CA GLU A 83 4.32 -1.46 14.00
C GLU A 83 5.32 -2.18 13.07
N ALA A 84 5.11 -3.47 12.82
CA ALA A 84 5.97 -4.24 11.92
C ALA A 84 6.00 -3.67 10.49
N PHE A 85 4.88 -3.14 9.99
CA PHE A 85 4.83 -2.51 8.67
C PHE A 85 5.62 -1.20 8.63
N VAL A 86 5.50 -0.37 9.66
CA VAL A 86 6.27 0.88 9.79
C VAL A 86 7.77 0.57 9.91
N ASP A 87 8.16 -0.40 10.74
CA ASP A 87 9.55 -0.84 10.91
C ASP A 87 10.17 -1.31 9.59
N MET A 88 9.43 -2.10 8.81
CA MET A 88 9.85 -2.54 7.49
C MET A 88 10.07 -1.36 6.53
N MET A 89 9.19 -0.36 6.54
CA MET A 89 9.32 0.84 5.70
C MET A 89 10.55 1.66 6.09
N GLU A 90 10.77 1.87 7.38
CA GLU A 90 11.94 2.58 7.90
C GLU A 90 13.25 1.86 7.55
N TRP A 91 13.28 0.53 7.64
CA TRP A 91 14.45 -0.26 7.23
C TRP A 91 14.74 -0.10 5.73
N ARG A 92 13.70 -0.16 4.88
CA ARG A 92 13.84 0.04 3.43
C ARG A 92 14.37 1.45 3.12
N TYR A 93 13.88 2.47 3.81
CA TYR A 93 14.32 3.86 3.62
C TYR A 93 15.78 4.06 3.98
N LYS A 94 16.19 3.62 5.18
CA LYS A 94 17.60 3.70 5.62
C LYS A 94 18.54 2.93 4.70
N SER A 95 18.09 1.76 4.21
CA SER A 95 18.85 0.98 3.24
C SER A 95 19.08 1.77 1.97
N LEU A 96 18.05 2.42 1.42
CA LEU A 96 18.17 3.27 0.23
C LEU A 96 19.12 4.47 0.46
N GLU A 97 19.03 5.18 1.59
CA GLU A 97 19.97 6.26 1.92
C GLU A 97 21.43 5.78 2.01
N SER A 98 21.63 4.59 2.57
CA SER A 98 22.97 3.98 2.68
C SER A 98 23.57 3.54 1.34
N TYR A 99 22.74 3.29 0.31
CA TYR A 99 23.20 3.03 -1.07
C TYR A 99 23.55 4.31 -1.84
N VAL A 100 22.92 5.44 -1.53
CA VAL A 100 23.21 6.73 -2.20
C VAL A 100 24.48 7.38 -1.63
N SER A 101 24.78 7.18 -0.34
CA SER A 101 25.91 7.83 0.35
C SER A 101 27.34 7.46 -0.12
N PRO A 102 27.66 6.26 -0.64
CA PRO A 102 29.02 5.95 -1.11
C PRO A 102 29.33 6.50 -2.52
N PHE A 103 28.30 6.85 -3.30
CA PHE A 103 28.45 7.28 -4.70
C PHE A 103 28.06 8.75 -4.93
N ALA A 104 27.46 9.44 -3.95
CA ALA A 104 27.13 10.87 -4.04
C ALA A 104 28.32 11.81 -3.70
N SER A 105 29.51 11.27 -3.45
CA SER A 105 30.75 12.02 -3.25
C SER A 105 31.70 11.83 -4.44
N SER A 106 31.40 12.43 -5.58
CA SER A 106 32.34 12.68 -6.69
C SER A 106 31.82 13.80 -7.58
#